data_AF-X6P3Q1-F1
#
_entry.id   AF-X6P3Q1-F1
#
_cell.length_a   1.000
_cell.length_b   1.000
_cell.length_c   1.000
_cell.angle_alpha   90.00
_cell.angle_beta   90.00
_cell.angle_gamma   90.00
#
_symmetry.space_group_name_H-M   'P 1'
#
loop_
_entity.id
_entity.type
_entity.pdbx_description
1 polymer ?
#
loop_
_entity_poly.entity_id
_entity_poly.type
_entity_poly.pdbx_seq_one_letter_code
_entity_poly.pdbx_strand_id
1 'polypeptide(L)'
;MSIVEDTSASQSDFADLERARQMDRHYYVIQGAILLYRDNPVRVIDLDGPNGNVTIKMLSDGNVLNVSREELVHSIPKENDRVRVVFGRLEGHDGQIIGIDGIEAIVQIDGPDKDIHIMNKNLVVTI
;
A
#
# COMPACT_ATOMS: atom_id res chain seq x y z
N MET A 1 7.32 -29.21 24.23
CA MET A 1 8.03 -28.14 23.53
C MET A 1 6.95 -27.36 22.80
N SER A 2 6.50 -26.26 23.38
CA SER A 2 5.33 -25.53 22.88
C SER A 2 5.75 -24.67 21.70
N ILE A 3 5.12 -24.91 20.56
CA ILE A 3 5.17 -24.04 19.40
C ILE A 3 4.33 -22.83 19.80
N VAL A 4 4.97 -21.71 20.12
CA VAL A 4 4.27 -20.43 20.30
C VAL A 4 3.87 -19.97 18.91
N GLU A 5 2.60 -20.15 18.57
CA GLU A 5 2.05 -19.73 17.29
C GLU A 5 2.11 -18.19 17.17
N ASP A 6 2.60 -17.74 16.02
CA ASP A 6 2.70 -16.36 15.52
C ASP A 6 1.30 -15.73 15.27
N THR A 7 0.33 -15.96 16.16
CA THR A 7 -1.06 -15.54 15.98
C THR A 7 -1.26 -14.05 16.32
N SER A 8 -0.31 -13.39 16.99
CA SER A 8 -0.48 -11.99 17.45
C SER A 8 -0.28 -10.96 16.34
N ALA A 9 0.66 -11.19 15.42
CA ALA A 9 0.95 -10.25 14.33
C ALA A 9 -0.17 -10.23 13.28
N SER A 10 -0.65 -11.42 12.89
CA SER A 10 -1.78 -11.56 11.96
C SER A 10 -3.10 -11.00 12.52
N GLN A 11 -3.33 -11.10 13.84
CA GLN A 11 -4.47 -10.45 14.49
C GLN A 11 -4.34 -8.92 14.56
N SER A 12 -3.13 -8.38 14.80
CA SER A 12 -2.93 -6.93 14.80
C SER A 12 -3.11 -6.34 13.40
N ASP A 13 -2.62 -7.01 12.37
CA ASP A 13 -2.68 -6.48 11.00
C ASP A 13 -4.09 -6.50 10.42
N PHE A 14 -4.89 -7.50 10.80
CA PHE A 14 -6.31 -7.52 10.45
C PHE A 14 -7.05 -6.33 11.12
N ALA A 15 -6.80 -6.10 12.40
CA ALA A 15 -7.36 -4.97 13.11
C ALA A 15 -6.89 -3.62 12.52
N ASP A 16 -5.61 -3.51 12.16
CA ASP A 16 -5.06 -2.32 11.51
C ASP A 16 -5.71 -2.07 10.15
N LEU A 17 -5.96 -3.10 9.34
CA LEU A 17 -6.68 -2.97 8.08
C LEU A 17 -8.13 -2.49 8.27
N GLU A 18 -8.84 -3.03 9.26
CA GLU A 18 -10.19 -2.58 9.57
C GLU A 18 -10.20 -1.12 10.03
N ARG A 19 -9.24 -0.72 10.86
CA ARG A 19 -9.10 0.66 11.34
C ARG A 19 -8.75 1.61 10.20
N ALA A 20 -7.84 1.24 9.31
CA ALA A 20 -7.49 2.03 8.14
C ALA A 20 -8.74 2.36 7.32
N ARG A 21 -9.55 1.35 7.00
CA ARG A 21 -10.80 1.50 6.23
C ARG A 21 -11.87 2.32 6.93
N GLN A 22 -11.92 2.28 8.26
CA GLN A 22 -12.85 3.09 9.06
C GLN A 22 -12.42 4.56 9.11
N MET A 23 -11.12 4.84 9.20
CA MET A 23 -10.58 6.20 9.24
C MET A 23 -10.65 6.87 7.87
N ASP A 24 -10.17 6.19 6.83
CA ASP A 24 -10.27 6.64 5.44
C ASP A 24 -10.40 5.42 4.51
N ARG A 25 -11.48 5.36 3.73
CA ARG A 25 -11.68 4.28 2.75
C ARG A 25 -10.63 4.29 1.65
N HIS A 26 -9.95 5.42 1.45
CA HIS A 26 -8.90 5.65 0.47
C HIS A 26 -7.53 5.84 1.14
N TYR A 27 -7.29 5.26 2.33
CA TYR A 27 -6.03 5.35 3.08
C TYR A 27 -4.78 5.03 2.25
N TYR A 28 -4.93 4.24 1.18
CA TYR A 28 -3.85 3.88 0.26
C TYR A 28 -3.53 4.93 -0.82
N VAL A 29 -4.34 6.00 -0.92
CA VAL A 29 -4.15 7.08 -1.89
C VAL A 29 -3.15 8.08 -1.31
N ILE A 30 -1.88 7.78 -1.52
CA ILE A 30 -0.74 8.62 -1.10
C ILE A 30 0.06 9.09 -2.31
N GLN A 31 0.83 10.16 -2.15
CA GLN A 31 1.71 10.65 -3.21
C GLN A 31 2.77 9.60 -3.56
N GLY A 32 2.97 9.37 -4.86
CA GLY A 32 3.89 8.37 -5.39
C GLY A 32 3.29 6.98 -5.58
N ALA A 33 2.15 6.68 -4.96
CA ALA A 33 1.50 5.36 -5.07
C ALA A 33 1.17 5.00 -6.52
N ILE A 34 1.41 3.74 -6.88
CA ILE A 34 0.92 3.11 -8.09
C ILE A 34 -0.43 2.46 -7.77
N LEU A 35 -1.49 2.95 -8.39
CA LEU A 35 -2.88 2.51 -8.20
C LEU A 35 -3.50 2.11 -9.54
N LEU A 36 -4.75 1.67 -9.52
CA LEU A 36 -5.52 1.39 -10.72
C LEU A 36 -6.58 2.46 -10.94
N TYR A 37 -6.63 3.00 -12.16
CA TYR A 37 -7.71 3.84 -12.66
C TYR A 37 -8.32 3.16 -13.88
N ARG A 38 -9.59 2.71 -13.78
CA ARG A 38 -10.26 1.95 -14.85
C ARG A 38 -9.38 0.81 -15.39
N ASP A 39 -8.86 -0.01 -14.48
CA ASP A 39 -7.94 -1.14 -14.74
C ASP A 39 -6.56 -0.78 -15.33
N ASN A 40 -6.24 0.51 -15.48
CA ASN A 40 -4.93 0.96 -15.94
C ASN A 40 -4.05 1.37 -14.75
N PRO A 41 -2.77 0.97 -14.72
CA PRO A 41 -1.85 1.40 -13.68
C PRO A 41 -1.51 2.88 -13.82
N VAL A 42 -1.63 3.61 -12.72
CA VAL A 42 -1.40 5.06 -12.65
C VAL A 42 -0.56 5.40 -11.45
N ARG A 43 0.28 6.43 -11.54
CA ARG A 43 1.02 6.97 -10.39
C ARG A 43 0.33 8.22 -9.87
N VAL A 44 0.12 8.29 -8.57
CA VAL A 44 -0.37 9.50 -7.87
C VAL A 44 0.75 10.54 -7.84
N ILE A 45 0.50 11.70 -8.42
CA ILE A 45 1.47 12.81 -8.51
C ILE A 45 1.23 13.84 -7.42
N ASP A 46 -0.04 14.14 -7.15
CA ASP A 46 -0.46 15.16 -6.19
C ASP A 46 -1.82 14.80 -5.57
N LEU A 47 -1.98 15.10 -4.28
CA LEU A 47 -3.18 14.79 -3.48
C LEU A 47 -4.15 15.97 -3.37
N ASP A 48 -3.68 17.18 -3.72
CA ASP A 48 -4.40 18.46 -3.57
C ASP A 48 -4.83 19.03 -4.93
N GLY A 49 -5.32 18.17 -5.81
CA GLY A 49 -5.88 18.58 -7.09
C GLY A 49 -7.13 19.46 -6.91
N PRO A 50 -7.59 20.12 -8.00
CA PRO A 50 -8.75 21.00 -7.94
C PRO A 50 -9.97 20.29 -7.36
N ASN A 51 -10.68 20.97 -6.44
CA ASN A 51 -11.87 20.45 -5.75
C ASN A 51 -11.63 19.22 -4.85
N GLY A 52 -10.39 18.97 -4.41
CA GLY A 52 -10.05 17.81 -3.58
C GLY A 52 -9.82 16.52 -4.37
N ASN A 53 -9.70 16.64 -5.69
CA ASN A 53 -9.35 15.53 -6.58
C ASN A 53 -7.86 15.18 -6.46
N VAL A 54 -7.49 14.03 -7.00
CA VAL A 54 -6.11 13.55 -7.05
C VAL A 54 -5.58 13.68 -8.46
N THR A 55 -4.36 14.21 -8.59
CA THR A 55 -3.66 14.25 -9.88
C THR A 55 -2.92 12.94 -10.07
N ILE A 56 -3.23 12.24 -11.16
CA ILE A 56 -2.61 10.97 -11.52
C ILE A 56 -1.90 11.08 -12.87
N LYS A 57 -0.89 10.24 -13.05
CA LYS A 57 -0.21 10.01 -14.33
C LYS A 57 -0.39 8.57 -14.77
N MET A 58 -0.98 8.37 -15.93
CA MET A 58 -1.10 7.06 -16.58
C MET A 58 0.30 6.48 -16.86
N LEU A 59 0.56 5.23 -16.46
CA LEU A 59 1.84 4.59 -16.75
C LEU A 59 1.96 4.09 -18.19
N SER A 60 0.84 3.93 -18.90
CA SER A 60 0.79 3.45 -20.28
C SER A 60 1.27 4.50 -21.30
N ASP A 61 0.81 5.73 -21.17
CA ASP A 61 1.03 6.81 -22.15
C ASP A 61 1.56 8.12 -21.53
N GLY A 62 1.66 8.18 -20.20
CA GLY A 62 2.13 9.37 -19.48
C GLY A 62 1.10 10.49 -19.36
N ASN A 63 -0.14 10.30 -19.78
CA ASN A 63 -1.20 11.29 -19.67
C ASN A 63 -1.49 11.62 -18.21
N VAL A 64 -1.74 12.91 -17.94
CA VAL A 64 -2.05 13.42 -16.60
C VAL A 64 -3.53 13.77 -16.51
N LEU A 65 -4.20 13.25 -15.48
CA LEU A 65 -5.63 13.42 -15.25
C LEU A 65 -5.88 13.86 -13.81
N ASN A 66 -6.98 14.60 -13.61
CA ASN A 66 -7.53 14.87 -12.28
C ASN A 66 -8.75 13.98 -12.09
N VAL A 67 -8.73 13.11 -11.08
CA VAL A 67 -9.78 12.12 -10.83
C VAL A 67 -10.22 12.13 -9.37
N SER A 68 -11.41 11.62 -9.10
CA SER A 68 -11.88 11.44 -7.73
C SER A 68 -11.09 10.31 -7.03
N ARG A 69 -10.91 10.38 -5.70
CA ARG A 69 -10.28 9.29 -4.94
C ARG A 69 -11.04 7.97 -5.06
N GLU A 70 -12.35 8.08 -5.22
CA GLU A 70 -13.31 6.98 -5.40
C GLU A 70 -13.15 6.23 -6.72
N GLU A 71 -12.51 6.85 -7.72
CA GLU A 71 -12.21 6.19 -8.99
C GLU A 71 -10.89 5.41 -8.97
N LEU A 72 -10.11 5.56 -7.89
CA LEU A 72 -8.85 4.87 -7.70
C LEU A 72 -9.07 3.59 -6.92
N VAL A 73 -8.39 2.53 -7.35
CA VAL A 73 -8.42 1.23 -6.69
C VAL A 73 -7.02 0.86 -6.26
N HIS A 74 -6.92 0.29 -5.05
CA HIS A 74 -5.67 -0.25 -4.53
C HIS A 74 -5.06 -1.27 -5.50
N SER A 75 -3.78 -1.09 -5.83
CA SER A 75 -3.06 -2.11 -6.58
C SER A 75 -2.44 -3.09 -5.59
N ILE A 76 -2.66 -4.39 -5.80
CA ILE A 76 -2.03 -5.42 -4.98
C ILE A 76 -0.57 -5.53 -5.40
N PRO A 77 0.39 -5.29 -4.49
CA PRO A 77 1.81 -5.41 -4.81
C PRO A 77 2.19 -6.81 -5.26
N LYS A 78 3.30 -6.90 -5.99
CA LYS A 78 3.90 -8.15 -6.46
C LYS A 78 5.27 -8.36 -5.82
N GLU A 79 5.77 -9.59 -5.91
CA GLU A 79 7.13 -9.90 -5.50
C GLU A 79 8.13 -9.01 -6.25
N ASN A 80 9.14 -8.51 -5.52
CA ASN A 80 10.15 -7.53 -5.93
C ASN A 80 9.66 -6.07 -6.07
N ASP A 81 8.37 -5.79 -5.90
CA ASP A 81 7.88 -4.40 -5.91
C ASP A 81 8.49 -3.58 -4.77
N ARG A 82 8.77 -2.31 -5.07
CA ARG A 82 9.04 -1.28 -4.06
C ARG A 82 7.73 -0.79 -3.51
N VAL A 83 7.60 -0.78 -2.19
CA VAL A 83 6.36 -0.47 -1.51
C VAL A 83 6.56 0.53 -0.39
N ARG A 84 5.48 1.23 -0.03
CA ARG A 84 5.36 2.00 1.20
C ARG A 84 4.26 1.41 2.07
N VAL A 85 4.52 1.32 3.38
CA VAL A 85 3.51 0.98 4.38
C VAL A 85 2.58 2.19 4.57
N VAL A 86 1.28 2.00 4.40
CA VAL A 86 0.28 3.09 4.40
C VAL A 86 -0.53 3.19 5.69
N PHE A 87 -0.40 2.21 6.59
CA PHE A 87 -1.09 2.25 7.89
C PHE A 87 -0.41 1.31 8.90
N GLY A 88 -0.67 1.54 10.19
CA GLY A 88 -0.17 0.71 11.29
C GLY A 88 1.18 1.18 11.82
N ARG A 89 1.86 0.33 12.60
CA ARG A 89 3.09 0.72 13.32
C ARG A 89 4.22 1.21 12.41
N LEU A 90 4.30 0.69 11.19
CA LEU A 90 5.36 1.00 10.23
C LEU A 90 4.91 2.01 9.16
N GLU A 91 3.77 2.68 9.34
CA GLU A 91 3.27 3.70 8.41
C GLU A 91 4.38 4.67 7.97
N GLY A 92 4.44 4.95 6.66
CA GLY A 92 5.42 5.81 6.03
C GLY A 92 6.77 5.17 5.72
N HIS A 93 7.05 3.96 6.20
CA HIS A 93 8.29 3.25 5.87
C HIS A 93 8.23 2.65 4.46
N ASP A 94 9.36 2.76 3.76
CA ASP A 94 9.56 2.15 2.46
C ASP A 94 10.25 0.78 2.59
N GLY A 95 10.05 -0.08 1.61
CA GLY A 95 10.67 -1.40 1.58
C GLY A 95 10.51 -2.10 0.23
N GLN A 96 10.89 -3.37 0.22
CA GLN A 96 10.71 -4.26 -0.93
C GLN A 96 9.93 -5.51 -0.54
N ILE A 97 8.99 -5.92 -1.39
CA ILE A 97 8.31 -7.20 -1.26
C ILE A 97 9.30 -8.31 -1.61
N ILE A 98 9.61 -9.17 -0.65
CA ILE A 98 10.46 -10.36 -0.84
C ILE A 98 9.67 -11.66 -0.91
N GLY A 99 8.35 -11.60 -0.66
CA GLY A 99 7.45 -12.73 -0.79
C GLY A 99 6.00 -12.33 -0.57
N ILE A 100 5.07 -13.11 -1.11
CA ILE A 100 3.63 -12.97 -0.89
C ILE A 100 3.06 -14.35 -0.64
N ASP A 101 2.33 -14.50 0.47
CA ASP A 101 1.60 -15.72 0.79
C ASP A 101 0.13 -15.39 1.11
N GLY A 102 -0.78 -15.78 0.23
CA GLY A 102 -2.20 -15.51 0.37
C GLY A 102 -2.53 -14.01 0.51
N ILE A 103 -2.89 -13.59 1.73
CA ILE A 103 -3.22 -12.20 2.08
C ILE A 103 -2.05 -11.44 2.70
N GLU A 104 -0.94 -12.11 2.94
CA GLU A 104 0.24 -11.57 3.61
C GLU A 104 1.29 -11.16 2.58
N ALA A 105 1.95 -10.04 2.85
CA ALA A 105 3.14 -9.57 2.18
C ALA A 105 4.30 -9.69 3.16
N ILE A 106 5.41 -10.26 2.67
CA ILE A 106 6.68 -10.30 3.37
C ILE A 106 7.51 -9.13 2.83
N VAL A 107 7.66 -8.10 3.66
CA VAL A 107 8.31 -6.84 3.31
C VAL A 107 9.65 -6.75 4.02
N GLN A 108 10.72 -6.59 3.26
CA GLN A 108 11.99 -6.13 3.81
C GLN A 108 11.96 -4.59 3.88
N ILE A 109 11.93 -4.04 5.08
CA ILE A 109 11.89 -2.60 5.33
C ILE A 109 13.28 -2.02 5.10
N ASP A 110 13.33 -0.82 4.51
CA ASP A 110 14.56 -0.09 4.32
C ASP A 110 15.16 0.32 5.66
N GLY A 111 16.43 0.01 5.84
CA GLY A 111 17.17 0.34 7.04
C GLY A 111 18.54 -0.32 7.04
N PRO A 112 19.40 0.03 8.01
CA PRO A 112 20.72 -0.60 8.16
C PRO A 112 20.61 -2.10 8.41
N ASP A 113 19.61 -2.53 9.18
CA ASP A 113 19.42 -3.92 9.61
C ASP A 113 18.57 -4.76 8.64
N LYS A 114 17.89 -4.08 7.69
CA LYS A 114 17.02 -4.70 6.68
C LYS A 114 15.98 -5.66 7.27
N ASP A 115 15.26 -5.18 8.29
CA ASP A 115 14.25 -5.95 9.02
C ASP A 115 13.16 -6.49 8.10
N ILE A 116 12.77 -7.75 8.33
CA ILE A 116 11.71 -8.43 7.59
C ILE A 116 10.44 -8.42 8.42
N HIS A 117 9.35 -7.95 7.81
CA HIS A 117 8.02 -7.90 8.41
C HIS A 117 7.01 -8.62 7.54
N ILE A 118 6.22 -9.47 8.16
CA ILE A 118 5.02 -10.05 7.55
C ILE A 118 3.86 -9.15 7.92
N MET A 119 3.07 -8.73 6.94
CA MET A 119 1.90 -7.90 7.15
C MET A 119 0.81 -8.13 6.13
N ASN A 120 -0.42 -7.68 6.39
CA ASN A 120 -1.47 -7.75 5.38
C ASN A 120 -1.08 -6.94 4.13
N LYS A 121 -1.14 -7.55 2.93
CA LYS A 121 -0.71 -6.90 1.68
C LYS A 121 -1.54 -5.66 1.30
N ASN A 122 -2.70 -5.45 1.92
CA ASN A 122 -3.49 -4.23 1.74
C ASN A 122 -3.00 -3.06 2.61
N LEU A 123 -2.05 -3.28 3.53
CA LEU A 123 -1.43 -2.23 4.35
C LEU A 123 -0.19 -1.60 3.68
N VAL A 124 0.13 -2.03 2.47
CA VAL A 124 1.22 -1.51 1.65
C VAL A 124 0.72 -1.11 0.28
N VAL A 125 1.41 -0.17 -0.36
CA VAL A 125 1.14 0.24 -1.75
C VAL A 125 2.45 0.29 -2.53
N THR A 126 2.43 -0.11 -3.80
CA THR A 126 3.59 0.02 -4.69
C THR A 126 3.88 1.50 -4.95
N ILE A 127 5.16 1.90 -5.00
CA ILE A 127 5.61 3.29 -5.22
C ILE A 127 6.54 3.45 -6.42
#